data_AF-A0A6B2E213-F1
#
_entry.id   AF-A0A6B2E213-F1
#
_cell.length_a   1.000
_cell.length_b   1.000
_cell.length_c   1.000
_cell.angle_alpha   90.00
_cell.angle_beta   90.00
_cell.angle_gamma   90.00
#
_symmetry.space_group_name_H-M   'P 1'
#
loop_
_entity.id
_entity.type
_entity.pdbx_description
1 polymer ?
#
loop_
_entity_poly.entity_id
_entity_poly.type
_entity_poly.pdbx_seq_one_letter_code
_entity_poly.pdbx_strand_id
1 'polypeptide(L)' 'MPVRTAAPPATDVVGLALEVLAAQGLNRTAAHTALVAMARERGLPLTRCAELVVAAVDGQVG' A
#
# COMPACT_ATOMS: atom_id res chain seq x y z
N MET A 1 11.64 -24.98 0.79
CA MET A 1 10.89 -24.37 -0.33
C MET A 1 10.43 -22.99 0.14
N PRO A 2 10.67 -21.89 -0.58
CA PRO A 2 10.18 -20.59 -0.12
C PRO A 2 8.67 -20.60 -0.25
N VAL A 3 8.01 -20.37 0.89
CA VAL A 3 6.56 -20.20 0.96
C VAL A 3 6.26 -19.00 0.07
N ARG A 4 5.69 -19.25 -1.11
CA ARG A 4 5.08 -18.19 -1.91
C ARG A 4 3.92 -17.71 -1.07
N THR A 5 4.16 -16.70 -0.25
CA THR A 5 3.12 -15.90 0.39
C THR A 5 2.19 -15.52 -0.74
N ALA A 6 1.01 -16.15 -0.76
CA ALA A 6 -0.03 -15.77 -1.70
C ALA A 6 -0.24 -14.28 -1.45
N ALA A 7 0.19 -13.44 -2.40
CA ALA A 7 -0.08 -12.02 -2.33
C ALA A 7 -1.59 -11.91 -2.11
N PRO A 8 -2.04 -11.33 -0.98
CA PRO A 8 -3.46 -11.05 -0.82
C PRO A 8 -3.91 -10.32 -2.09
N PRO A 9 -5.14 -10.56 -2.58
CA PRO A 9 -5.61 -9.89 -3.79
C PRO A 9 -5.26 -8.42 -3.66
N ALA A 10 -4.58 -7.83 -4.65
CA ALA A 10 -3.94 -6.52 -4.53
C ALA A 10 -4.87 -5.43 -3.97
N THR A 11 -6.18 -5.60 -4.19
CA THR A 11 -7.28 -4.81 -3.64
C THR A 11 -7.35 -4.83 -2.11
N ASP A 12 -7.04 -5.96 -1.45
CA ASP A 12 -7.01 -6.12 -0.01
C ASP A 12 -5.84 -5.36 0.62
N VAL A 13 -4.63 -5.47 0.05
CA VAL A 13 -3.45 -4.75 0.57
C VAL A 13 -3.56 -3.24 0.32
N VAL A 14 -4.04 -2.84 -0.86
CA VAL A 14 -4.35 -1.43 -1.14
C VAL A 14 -5.47 -0.94 -0.23
N GLY A 15 -6.51 -1.75 -0.02
CA GLY A 15 -7.61 -1.46 0.90
C GLY A 15 -7.12 -1.24 2.33
N LEU A 16 -6.25 -2.12 2.83
CA LEU A 16 -5.65 -2.06 4.15
C LEU A 16 -4.76 -0.81 4.30
N ALA A 17 -3.91 -0.53 3.31
CA ALA A 17 -3.09 0.69 3.30
C ALA A 17 -3.97 1.94 3.35
N LEU A 18 -5.05 1.96 2.58
CA LEU A 18 -6.02 3.04 2.57
C LEU A 18 -6.75 3.20 3.92
N GLU A 19 -7.06 2.11 4.62
CA GLU A 19 -7.64 2.16 5.96
C GLU A 19 -6.65 2.66 7.01
N VAL A 20 -5.39 2.21 6.94
CA VAL A 20 -4.32 2.71 7.82
C VAL A 20 -4.08 4.22 7.59
N LEU A 21 -4.05 4.68 6.34
CA LEU A 21 -3.96 6.11 6.04
C LEU A 21 -5.22 6.87 6.50
N ALA A 22 -6.41 6.30 6.34
CA ALA A 22 -7.65 6.89 6.86
C ALA A 22 -7.65 7.02 8.39
N ALA A 23 -7.10 6.03 9.11
CA ALA A 23 -6.92 6.10 10.56
C ALA A 23 -5.97 7.23 10.98
N GLN A 24 -5.04 7.65 10.10
CA GLN A 24 -4.17 8.80 10.29
C GLN A 24 -4.80 10.14 9.84
N GLY A 25 -6.07 10.16 9.46
CA GLY A 25 -6.81 11.35 9.03
C GLY A 25 -6.64 11.71 7.56
N LEU A 26 -5.98 10.86 6.75
CA LEU A 26 -5.83 11.07 5.31
C LEU A 26 -7.05 10.52 4.56
N ASN A 27 -7.65 11.34 3.70
CA ASN A 27 -8.80 10.92 2.92
C ASN A 27 -8.43 9.76 1.97
N ARG A 28 -9.27 8.72 1.92
CA ARG A 28 -9.08 7.50 1.11
C ARG A 28 -8.74 7.83 -0.34
N THR A 29 -9.41 8.84 -0.89
CA THR A 29 -9.20 9.31 -2.27
C THR A 29 -7.81 9.93 -2.46
N ALA A 30 -7.33 10.73 -1.49
CA ALA A 30 -6.02 11.36 -1.54
C ALA A 30 -4.90 10.31 -1.46
N ALA A 31 -5.03 9.34 -0.54
CA ALA A 31 -4.11 8.22 -0.40
C ALA A 31 -4.06 7.36 -1.68
N HIS A 32 -5.22 7.08 -2.29
CA HIS A 32 -5.27 6.33 -3.54
C HIS A 32 -4.63 7.10 -4.70
N THR A 33 -4.90 8.41 -4.80
CA THR A 33 -4.31 9.27 -5.84
C THR A 33 -2.79 9.34 -5.72
N ALA A 34 -2.26 9.45 -4.50
CA ALA A 34 -0.83 9.42 -4.23
C ALA A 34 -0.20 8.06 -4.60
N LEU A 35 -0.87 6.95 -4.29
CA LEU A 35 -0.43 5.60 -4.70
C LEU A 35 -0.40 5.44 -6.22
N VAL A 36 -1.45 5.91 -6.92
CA VAL A 36 -1.52 5.87 -8.40
C VAL A 36 -0.42 6.72 -9.02
N ALA A 37 -0.18 7.92 -8.48
CA ALA A 37 0.88 8.81 -8.94
C ALA A 37 2.27 8.17 -8.75
N MET A 38 2.56 7.62 -7.57
CA MET A 38 3.83 6.93 -7.29
C MET A 38 4.03 5.69 -8.17
N ALA A 39 2.98 4.89 -8.37
CA ALA A 39 3.01 3.72 -9.24
C ALA A 39 3.37 4.12 -10.68
N ARG A 40 2.74 5.20 -11.17
CA ARG A 40 2.98 5.72 -12.51
C ARG A 40 4.37 6.32 -12.67
N GLU A 41 4.86 7.04 -11.67
CA GLU A 41 6.17 7.70 -11.68
C GLU A 41 7.33 6.69 -11.54
N ARG A 42 7.13 5.63 -10.76
CA ARG A 42 8.11 4.55 -10.57
C ARG A 42 8.00 3.44 -11.61
N GLY A 43 6.95 3.45 -12.45
CA GLY A 43 6.65 2.37 -13.38
C GLY A 43 6.35 1.03 -12.68
N LEU A 44 5.92 1.09 -11.41
CA LEU A 44 5.65 -0.09 -10.58
C LEU A 44 4.14 -0.34 -10.51
N PRO A 45 3.71 -1.61 -10.36
CA PRO A 45 2.31 -1.89 -10.11
C PRO A 45 1.89 -1.30 -8.75
N LEU A 46 0.66 -0.76 -8.70
CA LEU A 46 0.03 -0.17 -7.51
C LEU A 46 0.16 -1.05 -6.27
N THR A 47 0.08 -2.37 -6.45
CA THR A 47 0.27 -3.38 -5.42
C THR A 47 1.64 -3.28 -4.75
N ARG A 48 2.70 -3.16 -5.55
CA ARG A 48 4.07 -3.11 -5.03
C ARG A 48 4.31 -1.80 -4.27
N CYS A 49 3.71 -0.70 -4.73
CA CYS A 49 3.72 0.57 -4.01
C CYS A 49 2.98 0.47 -2.67
N ALA A 50 1.80 -0.16 -2.63
CA ALA A 50 1.06 -0.37 -1.40
C ALA A 50 1.83 -1.24 -0.40
N GLU A 51 2.46 -2.33 -0.84
CA GLU A 51 3.30 -3.18 0.01
C GLU A 51 4.49 -2.41 0.60
N LEU A 52 5.14 -1.53 -0.18
CA LEU A 52 6.25 -0.70 0.31
C LEU A 52 5.76 0.30 1.37
N VAL A 53 4.58 0.89 1.18
CA VAL A 53 3.98 1.83 2.14
C VAL A 53 3.59 1.10 3.43
N VAL A 54 2.97 -0.07 3.34
CA VAL A 54 2.62 -0.89 4.52
C VAL A 54 3.87 -1.32 5.28
N ALA A 55 4.91 -1.80 4.58
CA ALA A 55 6.18 -2.18 5.22
C ALA A 55 6.89 -0.99 5.88
N ALA A 56 6.83 0.20 5.27
CA ALA A 56 7.40 1.42 5.84
C ALA A 56 6.62 1.90 7.09
N VAL A 57 5.30 1.73 7.11
CA VAL A 57 4.47 2.05 8.29
C VAL A 57 4.71 1.04 9.41
N ASP A 58 4.73 -0.26 9.11
CA ASP A 58 4.99 -1.32 10.09
C ASP A 58 6.35 -1.12 10.80
N GLY A 59 7.40 -0.78 10.05
CA GLY A 59 8.71 -0.46 10.60
C GLY A 59 8.82 0.87 11.37
N GLN A 60 7.85 1.78 11.24
CA GLN A 60 7.83 3.06 11.96
C GLN A 60 7.14 2.96 13.33
N VAL A 61 6.35 1.91 13.56
CA VAL A 61 5.58 1.68 14.80
C VAL A 61 6.38 0.89 15.85
N GLY A 62 7.61 0.48 15.53
CA GLY A 62 8.53 -0.27 16.41
C GLY A 62 9.46 0.59 17.26
#